data_AF-A0AAV0UHF5-F1
#
_entry.id   AF-A0AAV0UHF5-F1
#
_cell.length_a   1.000
_cell.length_b   1.000
_cell.length_c   1.000
_cell.angle_alpha   90.00
_cell.angle_beta   90.00
_cell.angle_gamma   90.00
#
_symmetry.space_group_name_H-M   'P 1'
#
loop_
_entity.id
_entity.type
_entity.pdbx_description
1 polymer ?
#
loop_
_entity_poly.entity_id
_entity_poly.type
_entity_poly.pdbx_seq_one_letter_code
_entity_poly.pdbx_strand_id
1 'polypeptide(L)'
;MGGLMFAGALANRKCNLAKSSTWIALSPPMTGSMSSDYLLEFCEGKIDNVLADVIFQGKCPISISATTVVYKNEKYSDKAMDTAYAAAEKVYRKHVFAAMCSSSYVGNISKYQAKYMMGGFVIPHKSSENDGLVEFRSCTGGISSSKFGKTHEDRFYRCELNHADTAFKTGDGIFKSTVKPVKWFECLL
;
A
#
# COMPACT_ATOMS: atom_id res chain seq x y z
N MET A 1 -0.86 0.46 -6.10
CA MET A 1 -1.52 -0.50 -7.02
C MET A 1 -0.54 -1.33 -7.86
N GLY A 2 0.49 -0.74 -8.49
CA GLY A 2 1.34 -1.43 -9.48
C GLY A 2 1.89 -2.81 -9.06
N GLY A 3 2.31 -2.98 -7.80
CA GLY A 3 2.78 -4.29 -7.32
C GLY A 3 1.70 -5.38 -7.34
N LEU A 4 0.46 -5.07 -6.95
CA LEU A 4 -0.66 -6.01 -7.04
C LEU A 4 -0.99 -6.35 -8.50
N MET A 5 -0.99 -5.35 -9.38
CA MET A 5 -1.22 -5.57 -10.81
C MET A 5 -0.16 -6.50 -11.41
N PHE A 6 1.11 -6.30 -11.07
CA PHE A 6 2.19 -7.15 -11.55
C PHE A 6 2.10 -8.57 -10.99
N ALA A 7 1.79 -8.70 -9.68
CA ALA A 7 1.53 -9.99 -9.05
C ALA A 7 0.39 -10.75 -9.75
N GLY A 8 -0.70 -10.06 -10.06
CA GLY A 8 -1.84 -10.59 -10.80
C GLY A 8 -1.48 -11.02 -12.22
N ALA A 9 -0.70 -10.22 -12.94
CA ALA A 9 -0.24 -10.56 -14.30
C ALA A 9 0.60 -11.84 -14.32
N LEU A 10 1.54 -11.98 -13.37
CA LEU A 10 2.34 -13.19 -13.18
C LEU A 10 1.46 -14.39 -12.77
N ALA A 11 0.53 -14.22 -11.82
CA ALA A 11 -0.37 -15.28 -11.37
C ALA A 11 -1.27 -15.81 -12.50
N ASN A 12 -1.69 -14.93 -13.41
CA ASN A 12 -2.52 -15.25 -14.57
C ASN A 12 -1.72 -15.58 -15.83
N ARG A 13 -0.39 -15.75 -15.73
CA ARG A 13 0.52 -16.06 -16.86
C ARG A 13 0.40 -15.07 -18.03
N LYS A 14 0.06 -13.81 -17.74
CA LYS A 14 0.05 -12.73 -18.73
C LYS A 14 1.46 -12.25 -19.05
N CYS A 15 2.40 -12.46 -18.15
CA CYS A 15 3.82 -12.23 -18.34
C CYS A 15 4.66 -13.18 -17.46
N ASN A 16 5.98 -13.15 -17.64
CA ASN A 16 6.94 -13.83 -16.77
C ASN A 16 8.07 -12.88 -16.37
N LEU A 17 8.63 -13.09 -15.17
CA LEU A 17 9.82 -12.38 -14.71
C LEU A 17 11.05 -13.10 -15.29
N ALA A 18 11.88 -12.39 -16.06
CA ALA A 18 13.14 -12.96 -16.56
C ALA A 18 14.13 -13.20 -15.42
N LYS A 19 15.08 -14.12 -15.60
CA LYS A 19 16.11 -14.42 -14.57
C LYS A 19 17.01 -13.23 -14.26
N SER A 20 17.13 -12.28 -15.19
CA SER A 20 17.89 -11.03 -15.05
C SER A 20 17.07 -9.88 -14.43
N SER A 21 15.82 -10.13 -14.02
CA SER A 21 14.93 -9.09 -13.50
C SER A 21 14.76 -9.21 -11.99
N THR A 22 14.74 -8.05 -11.32
CA THR A 22 14.50 -7.92 -9.88
C THR A 22 13.20 -7.18 -9.64
N TRP A 23 12.33 -7.71 -8.78
CA TRP A 23 11.09 -7.04 -8.40
C TRP A 23 11.22 -6.36 -7.03
N ILE A 24 11.15 -5.03 -7.05
CA ILE A 24 11.10 -4.17 -5.87
C ILE A 24 9.68 -3.63 -5.71
N ALA A 25 9.11 -3.74 -4.51
CA ALA A 25 7.75 -3.33 -4.22
C ALA A 25 7.69 -2.13 -3.26
N LEU A 26 6.77 -1.19 -3.56
CA LEU A 26 6.58 0.06 -2.82
C LEU A 26 5.11 0.17 -2.40
N SER A 27 4.81 -0.05 -1.11
CA SER A 27 3.44 0.00 -0.57
C SER A 27 2.35 -0.68 -1.45
N PRO A 28 2.55 -1.89 -2.02
CA PRO A 28 1.49 -2.53 -2.80
C PRO A 28 0.30 -2.93 -1.92
N PRO A 29 -0.96 -2.72 -2.31
CA PRO A 29 -2.11 -3.22 -1.56
C PRO A 29 -2.34 -4.71 -1.85
N MET A 30 -1.46 -5.60 -1.36
CA MET A 30 -1.51 -7.03 -1.72
C MET A 30 -2.75 -7.77 -1.19
N THR A 31 -3.49 -7.18 -0.26
CA THR A 31 -4.82 -7.66 0.16
C THR A 31 -5.89 -6.56 0.05
N GLY A 32 -5.69 -5.58 -0.83
CA GLY A 32 -6.58 -4.43 -0.99
C GLY A 32 -6.30 -3.31 0.01
N SER A 33 -7.22 -2.34 0.10
CA SER A 33 -7.06 -1.12 0.89
C SER A 33 -8.41 -0.68 1.46
N MET A 34 -8.48 -0.47 2.78
CA MET A 34 -9.70 0.05 3.41
C MET A 34 -10.06 1.45 2.91
N SER A 35 -9.10 2.19 2.34
CA SER A 35 -9.39 3.47 1.68
C SER A 35 -10.34 3.29 0.50
N SER A 36 -10.25 2.17 -0.22
CA SER A 36 -11.15 1.87 -1.33
C SER A 36 -12.57 1.57 -0.85
N ASP A 37 -12.71 0.70 0.15
CA ASP A 37 -14.00 0.36 0.77
C ASP A 37 -14.67 1.61 1.35
N TYR A 38 -13.90 2.45 2.04
CA TYR A 38 -14.39 3.69 2.63
C TYR A 38 -14.78 4.72 1.56
N LEU A 39 -14.03 4.82 0.45
CA LEU A 39 -14.39 5.68 -0.67
C LEU A 39 -15.67 5.21 -1.38
N LEU A 40 -15.89 3.89 -1.50
CA LEU A 40 -17.14 3.33 -2.02
C LEU A 40 -18.33 3.76 -1.18
N GLU A 41 -18.24 3.54 0.14
CA GLU A 41 -19.30 3.95 1.07
C GLU A 41 -19.56 5.44 1.02
N PHE A 42 -18.50 6.24 0.87
CA PHE A 42 -18.60 7.69 0.78
C PHE A 42 -19.36 8.10 -0.49
N CYS A 43 -18.97 7.56 -1.65
CA CYS A 43 -19.64 7.88 -2.90
C CYS A 43 -21.07 7.32 -3.01
N GLU A 44 -21.41 6.30 -2.21
CA GLU A 44 -22.79 5.79 -2.08
C GLU A 44 -23.64 6.58 -1.06
N GLY A 45 -23.08 7.62 -0.43
CA GLY A 45 -23.78 8.44 0.57
C GLY A 45 -23.98 7.74 1.91
N LYS A 46 -23.22 6.67 2.19
CA LYS A 46 -23.28 5.92 3.46
C LYS A 46 -22.41 6.53 4.56
N ILE A 47 -21.51 7.44 4.19
CA ILE A 47 -20.65 8.19 5.12
C ILE A 47 -21.03 9.66 5.03
N ASP A 48 -21.44 10.22 6.17
CA ASP A 48 -21.69 11.65 6.34
C ASP A 48 -20.69 12.18 7.38
N ASN A 49 -19.52 12.62 6.90
CA ASN A 49 -18.42 13.07 7.72
C ASN A 49 -17.61 14.15 6.99
N VAL A 50 -17.57 15.36 7.56
CA VAL A 50 -16.82 16.51 7.02
C VAL A 50 -15.34 16.18 6.75
N LEU A 51 -14.70 15.36 7.60
CA LEU A 51 -13.32 14.95 7.37
C LEU A 51 -13.19 14.00 6.17
N ALA A 52 -14.18 13.15 5.93
CA ALA A 52 -14.22 12.30 4.74
C ALA A 52 -14.43 13.13 3.46
N ASP A 53 -15.27 14.17 3.51
CA ASP A 53 -15.43 15.12 2.40
C ASP A 53 -14.11 15.78 2.00
N VAL A 54 -13.31 16.21 2.99
CA VAL A 54 -12.00 16.82 2.75
C VAL A 54 -11.03 15.83 2.11
N ILE A 55 -11.01 14.56 2.55
CA ILE A 55 -10.10 13.54 2.04
C ILE A 55 -10.49 13.10 0.61
N PHE A 56 -11.79 12.98 0.34
CA PHE A 56 -12.35 12.42 -0.89
C PHE A 56 -12.96 13.44 -1.84
N GLN A 57 -12.68 14.73 -1.64
CA GLN A 57 -13.13 15.78 -2.53
C GLN A 57 -12.81 15.46 -4.00
N GLY A 58 -13.85 15.46 -4.84
CA GLY A 58 -13.74 15.18 -6.28
C GLY A 58 -13.36 13.73 -6.62
N LYS A 59 -13.55 12.77 -5.71
CA LYS A 59 -13.30 11.33 -5.94
C LYS A 59 -14.53 10.53 -6.34
N CYS A 60 -15.71 11.17 -6.33
CA CYS A 60 -16.94 10.57 -6.82
C CYS A 60 -17.27 11.08 -8.24
N PRO A 61 -17.78 10.21 -9.15
CA PRO A 61 -17.95 8.77 -8.96
C PRO A 61 -16.60 8.05 -8.82
N ILE A 62 -16.58 6.97 -8.04
CA ILE A 62 -15.35 6.22 -7.80
C ILE A 62 -14.77 5.68 -9.11
N SER A 63 -13.45 5.78 -9.27
CA SER A 63 -12.75 5.21 -10.43
C SER A 63 -12.79 3.68 -10.41
N ILE A 64 -12.92 3.06 -11.59
CA ILE A 64 -12.82 1.59 -11.75
C ILE A 64 -11.53 1.06 -11.12
N SER A 65 -10.40 1.74 -11.26
CA SER A 65 -9.16 1.32 -10.63
C SER A 65 -9.26 1.20 -9.11
N ALA A 66 -9.95 2.14 -8.45
CA ALA A 66 -10.13 2.07 -7.01
C ALA A 66 -11.03 0.89 -6.64
N THR A 67 -12.14 0.66 -7.36
CA THR A 67 -13.04 -0.48 -7.07
C THR A 67 -12.36 -1.85 -7.18
N THR A 68 -11.28 -1.96 -7.97
CA THR A 68 -10.51 -3.22 -8.08
C THR A 68 -9.54 -3.49 -6.92
N VAL A 69 -9.43 -2.58 -5.95
CA VAL A 69 -8.52 -2.74 -4.79
C VAL A 69 -9.24 -2.66 -3.44
N VAL A 70 -10.52 -3.02 -3.42
CA VAL A 70 -11.27 -3.25 -2.18
C VAL A 70 -10.64 -4.36 -1.35
N TYR A 71 -10.84 -4.29 -0.05
CA TYR A 71 -10.13 -5.12 0.89
C TYR A 71 -10.58 -6.59 0.82
N LYS A 72 -9.61 -7.51 0.76
CA LYS A 72 -9.84 -8.95 0.67
C LYS A 72 -10.66 -9.47 1.86
N ASN A 73 -11.67 -10.28 1.57
CA ASN A 73 -12.66 -10.83 2.50
C ASN A 73 -13.55 -9.78 3.20
N GLU A 74 -13.57 -8.54 2.71
CA GLU A 74 -14.51 -7.51 3.21
C GLU A 74 -15.75 -7.41 2.32
N LYS A 75 -16.69 -6.57 2.76
CA LYS A 75 -18.02 -6.35 2.19
C LYS A 75 -18.06 -6.20 0.66
N TYR A 76 -17.06 -5.53 0.07
CA TYR A 76 -17.03 -5.23 -1.36
C TYR A 76 -16.19 -6.22 -2.18
N SER A 77 -15.48 -7.16 -1.53
CA SER A 77 -14.74 -8.22 -2.21
C SER A 77 -15.61 -9.46 -2.37
N ASP A 78 -15.60 -10.05 -3.56
CA ASP A 78 -16.26 -11.32 -3.81
C ASP A 78 -15.26 -12.50 -3.76
N LYS A 79 -15.78 -13.72 -3.81
CA LYS A 79 -14.96 -14.95 -3.78
C LYS A 79 -13.95 -15.02 -4.93
N ALA A 80 -14.27 -14.47 -6.09
CA ALA A 80 -13.37 -14.48 -7.24
C ALA A 80 -12.20 -13.52 -7.01
N MET A 81 -12.46 -12.32 -6.50
CA MET A 81 -11.46 -11.35 -6.10
C MET A 81 -10.58 -11.88 -4.97
N ASP A 82 -11.16 -12.51 -3.95
CA ASP A 82 -10.39 -13.12 -2.85
C ASP A 82 -9.46 -14.24 -3.35
N THR A 83 -9.93 -15.03 -4.32
CA THR A 83 -9.12 -16.06 -4.99
C THR A 83 -7.99 -15.42 -5.80
N ALA A 84 -8.26 -14.32 -6.51
CA ALA A 84 -7.26 -13.58 -7.27
C ALA A 84 -6.19 -12.97 -6.36
N TYR A 85 -6.58 -12.40 -5.22
CA TYR A 85 -5.66 -11.94 -4.18
C TYR A 85 -4.78 -13.08 -3.68
N ALA A 86 -5.35 -14.22 -3.31
CA ALA A 86 -4.59 -15.37 -2.82
C ALA A 86 -3.54 -15.85 -3.84
N ALA A 87 -3.88 -15.86 -5.14
CA ALA A 87 -2.95 -16.19 -6.21
C ALA A 87 -1.84 -15.14 -6.37
N ALA A 88 -2.19 -13.85 -6.36
CA ALA A 88 -1.26 -12.73 -6.43
C ALA A 88 -0.28 -12.72 -5.24
N GLU A 89 -0.77 -12.90 -4.01
CA GLU A 89 0.05 -12.98 -2.80
C GLU A 89 1.05 -14.14 -2.86
N LYS A 90 0.64 -15.31 -3.38
CA LYS A 90 1.55 -16.46 -3.56
C LYS A 90 2.71 -16.13 -4.50
N VAL A 91 2.42 -15.46 -5.62
CA VAL A 91 3.43 -15.01 -6.57
C VAL A 91 4.32 -13.93 -5.96
N TYR A 92 3.73 -12.95 -5.28
CA TYR A 92 4.44 -11.88 -4.60
C TYR A 92 5.47 -12.44 -3.63
N ARG A 93 5.07 -13.31 -2.71
CA ARG A 93 5.99 -13.96 -1.75
C ARG A 93 7.10 -14.78 -2.42
N LYS A 94 6.83 -15.32 -3.60
CA LYS A 94 7.80 -16.13 -4.36
C LYS A 94 8.83 -15.29 -5.10
N HIS A 95 8.44 -14.12 -5.61
CA HIS A 95 9.23 -13.38 -6.59
C HIS A 95 9.71 -12.01 -6.13
N VAL A 96 9.08 -11.41 -5.11
CA VAL A 96 9.53 -10.11 -4.61
C VAL A 96 10.93 -10.24 -4.01
N PHE A 97 11.84 -9.39 -4.48
CA PHE A 97 13.19 -9.34 -3.95
C PHE A 97 13.23 -8.44 -2.71
N ALA A 98 12.64 -7.26 -2.79
CA ALA A 98 12.62 -6.25 -1.74
C ALA A 98 11.25 -5.57 -1.66
N ALA A 99 10.83 -5.19 -0.46
CA ALA A 99 9.57 -4.49 -0.27
C ALA A 99 9.68 -3.43 0.83
N MET A 100 9.22 -2.23 0.52
CA MET A 100 8.99 -1.16 1.48
C MET A 100 7.52 -1.16 1.89
N CYS A 101 7.27 -1.41 3.17
CA CYS A 101 5.94 -1.41 3.77
C CYS A 101 5.92 -0.52 5.00
N SER A 102 5.02 0.46 5.01
CA SER A 102 4.98 1.40 6.12
C SER A 102 4.09 0.93 7.26
N SER A 103 4.53 1.26 8.47
CA SER A 103 3.73 1.13 9.70
C SER A 103 3.28 2.49 10.26
N SER A 104 3.43 3.59 9.52
CA SER A 104 2.95 4.92 9.95
C SER A 104 2.58 5.83 8.79
N TYR A 105 1.48 6.57 8.96
CA TYR A 105 0.93 7.51 7.99
C TYR A 105 1.47 8.95 8.16
N VAL A 106 2.34 9.19 9.14
CA VAL A 106 2.91 10.52 9.41
C VAL A 106 3.90 10.90 8.33
N GLY A 107 4.87 10.02 8.04
CA GLY A 107 5.81 10.23 6.95
C GLY A 107 6.75 11.41 7.11
N ASN A 108 7.31 11.84 5.98
CA ASN A 108 8.24 12.96 5.90
C ASN A 108 7.50 14.31 5.93
N ILE A 109 8.17 15.36 6.42
CA ILE A 109 7.62 16.72 6.45
C ILE A 109 7.49 17.20 5.00
N SER A 110 6.24 17.38 4.55
CA SER A 110 5.96 17.76 3.16
C SER A 110 4.52 18.26 3.00
N LYS A 111 4.20 18.79 1.81
CA LYS A 111 2.82 19.14 1.42
C LYS A 111 1.84 17.96 1.41
N TYR A 112 2.33 16.72 1.44
CA TYR A 112 1.51 15.51 1.42
C TYR A 112 1.11 15.03 2.81
N GLN A 113 1.89 15.38 3.84
CA GLN A 113 1.78 14.84 5.19
C GLN A 113 0.38 14.96 5.78
N ALA A 114 -0.20 16.18 5.76
CA ALA A 114 -1.51 16.43 6.35
C ALA A 114 -2.61 15.53 5.75
N LYS A 115 -2.58 15.34 4.42
CA LYS A 115 -3.57 14.50 3.73
C LYS A 115 -3.51 13.05 4.19
N TYR A 116 -2.31 12.47 4.25
CA TYR A 116 -2.16 11.06 4.64
C TYR A 116 -2.35 10.84 6.13
N MET A 117 -2.03 11.84 6.97
CA MET A 117 -2.41 11.82 8.38
C MET A 117 -3.92 11.80 8.57
N MET A 118 -4.66 12.63 7.84
CA MET A 118 -6.13 12.58 7.86
C MET A 118 -6.64 11.23 7.35
N GLY A 119 -6.09 10.71 6.24
CA GLY A 119 -6.44 9.38 5.72
C GLY A 119 -6.25 8.28 6.77
N GLY A 120 -5.06 8.21 7.37
CA GLY A 120 -4.72 7.19 8.38
C GLY A 120 -5.50 7.29 9.69
N PHE A 121 -6.08 8.46 9.99
CA PHE A 121 -6.93 8.70 11.16
C PHE A 121 -8.42 8.44 10.89
N VAL A 122 -8.93 8.87 9.74
CA VAL A 122 -10.37 8.89 9.43
C VAL A 122 -10.83 7.57 8.80
N ILE A 123 -10.01 6.97 7.94
CA ILE A 123 -10.35 5.70 7.29
C ILE A 123 -10.32 4.58 8.35
N PRO A 124 -11.33 3.71 8.40
CA PRO A 124 -11.41 2.61 9.35
C PRO A 124 -10.44 1.48 8.99
N HIS A 125 -9.14 1.75 9.09
CA HIS A 125 -8.08 0.79 8.86
C HIS A 125 -8.15 -0.38 9.86
N LYS A 126 -7.70 -1.57 9.42
CA LYS A 126 -7.65 -2.76 10.30
C LYS A 126 -6.60 -2.68 11.40
N SER A 127 -5.70 -1.69 11.34
CA SER A 127 -4.70 -1.38 12.37
C SER A 127 -4.22 0.05 12.23
N SER A 128 -3.63 0.59 13.30
CA SER A 128 -2.90 1.87 13.26
C SER A 128 -1.64 1.84 12.38
N GLU A 129 -1.15 0.64 12.03
CA GLU A 129 -0.02 0.46 11.11
C GLU A 129 -0.48 0.57 9.64
N ASN A 130 -0.46 1.79 9.09
CA ASN A 130 -0.81 2.06 7.69
C ASN A 130 -0.05 3.28 7.17
N ASP A 131 0.03 3.46 5.85
CA ASP A 131 0.64 4.63 5.20
C ASP A 131 -0.34 5.77 4.85
N GLY A 132 -1.55 5.70 5.41
CA GLY A 132 -2.67 6.61 5.13
C GLY A 132 -3.61 6.11 4.04
N LEU A 133 -3.25 5.04 3.32
CA LEU A 133 -4.12 4.35 2.37
C LEU A 133 -4.03 2.82 2.49
N VAL A 134 -2.84 2.28 2.67
CA VAL A 134 -2.56 0.84 2.69
C VAL A 134 -2.00 0.45 4.05
N GLU A 135 -2.61 -0.58 4.64
CA GLU A 135 -2.15 -1.17 5.89
C GLU A 135 -0.82 -1.91 5.70
N PHE A 136 0.04 -1.88 6.71
CA PHE A 136 1.30 -2.63 6.72
C PHE A 136 1.09 -4.09 6.35
N ARG A 137 0.08 -4.75 6.95
CA ARG A 137 -0.26 -6.15 6.66
C ARG A 137 -0.74 -6.39 5.23
N SER A 138 -1.47 -5.44 4.64
CA SER A 138 -1.83 -5.54 3.22
C SER A 138 -0.59 -5.41 2.36
N CYS A 139 0.35 -4.54 2.71
CA CYS A 139 1.62 -4.41 2.00
C CYS A 139 2.51 -5.66 2.07
N THR A 140 2.59 -6.31 3.23
CA THR A 140 3.44 -7.50 3.36
C THR A 140 2.94 -8.69 2.55
N GLY A 141 1.67 -8.73 2.14
CA GLY A 141 1.12 -9.80 1.28
C GLY A 141 1.38 -11.21 1.81
N GLY A 142 1.38 -11.36 3.13
CA GLY A 142 1.67 -12.62 3.85
C GLY A 142 3.17 -12.92 4.07
N ILE A 143 4.08 -12.03 3.72
CA ILE A 143 5.47 -12.10 4.20
C ILE A 143 5.47 -11.82 5.70
N SER A 144 6.14 -12.67 6.50
CA SER A 144 6.21 -12.50 7.95
C SER A 144 6.71 -11.11 8.32
N SER A 145 6.01 -10.43 9.23
CA SER A 145 6.40 -9.11 9.74
C SER A 145 7.78 -9.11 10.39
N SER A 146 8.21 -10.25 10.94
CA SER A 146 9.55 -10.43 11.53
C SER A 146 10.70 -10.33 10.52
N LYS A 147 10.41 -10.46 9.22
CA LYS A 147 11.40 -10.24 8.16
C LYS A 147 11.62 -8.77 7.86
N PHE A 148 10.73 -7.88 8.31
CA PHE A 148 10.83 -6.47 8.01
C PHE A 148 11.58 -5.73 9.12
N GLY A 149 12.77 -5.22 8.79
CA GLY A 149 13.58 -4.43 9.70
C GLY A 149 13.31 -2.93 9.59
N LYS A 150 13.90 -2.13 10.48
CA LYS A 150 13.61 -0.68 10.66
C LYS A 150 14.73 0.23 10.15
N THR A 151 15.67 -0.31 9.37
CA THR A 151 16.74 0.46 8.73
C THR A 151 16.56 0.45 7.22
N HIS A 152 17.09 1.47 6.55
CA HIS A 152 17.06 1.57 5.09
C HIS A 152 17.98 0.54 4.41
N GLU A 153 18.78 -0.19 5.18
CA GLU A 153 19.60 -1.31 4.67
C GLU A 153 18.78 -2.62 4.63
N ASP A 154 17.64 -2.67 5.33
CA ASP A 154 16.78 -3.85 5.35
C ASP A 154 16.05 -4.01 4.02
N ARG A 155 16.33 -5.12 3.33
CA ARG A 155 15.67 -5.46 2.06
C ARG A 155 14.14 -5.49 2.16
N PHE A 156 13.64 -5.96 3.29
CA PHE A 156 12.24 -5.80 3.67
C PHE A 156 12.18 -4.68 4.70
N TYR A 157 11.77 -3.50 4.27
CA TYR A 157 11.88 -2.28 5.05
C TYR A 157 10.54 -1.91 5.66
N ARG A 158 10.47 -2.00 6.99
CA ARG A 158 9.39 -1.48 7.81
C ARG A 158 9.63 0.01 8.06
N CYS A 159 9.08 0.83 7.18
CA CYS A 159 9.24 2.27 7.23
C CYS A 159 8.14 2.94 8.07
N GLU A 160 8.31 4.24 8.29
CA GLU A 160 7.33 5.16 8.87
C GLU A 160 7.01 6.28 7.86
N LEU A 161 6.76 5.87 6.61
CA LEU A 161 6.55 6.72 5.44
C LEU A 161 5.07 6.75 5.08
N ASN A 162 4.52 7.93 4.77
CA ASN A 162 3.17 7.98 4.22
C ASN A 162 3.16 7.50 2.76
N HIS A 163 1.98 7.27 2.18
CA HIS A 163 1.86 6.65 0.86
C HIS A 163 2.49 7.48 -0.28
N ALA A 164 2.62 8.81 -0.13
CA ALA A 164 3.34 9.62 -1.11
C ALA A 164 4.85 9.52 -0.95
N ASP A 165 5.35 9.36 0.27
CA ASP A 165 6.78 9.19 0.51
C ASP A 165 7.28 7.85 -0.04
N THR A 166 6.51 6.76 0.12
CA THR A 166 6.85 5.45 -0.46
C THR A 166 6.81 5.46 -2.00
N ALA A 167 6.13 6.45 -2.59
CA ALA A 167 6.14 6.75 -4.02
C ALA A 167 7.22 7.78 -4.43
N PHE A 168 8.22 8.03 -3.57
CA PHE A 168 9.34 8.95 -3.79
C PHE A 168 8.96 10.42 -4.04
N LYS A 169 7.80 10.88 -3.56
CA LYS A 169 7.36 12.27 -3.83
C LYS A 169 8.00 13.34 -2.93
N THR A 170 8.77 12.95 -1.92
CA THR A 170 9.31 13.85 -0.89
C THR A 170 10.81 13.68 -0.66
N GLY A 171 11.36 12.48 -0.90
CA GLY A 171 12.77 12.16 -0.66
C GLY A 171 13.03 11.63 0.75
N ASP A 172 14.30 11.60 1.15
CA ASP A 172 14.72 11.11 2.46
C ASP A 172 14.41 12.10 3.59
N GLY A 173 13.94 11.56 4.70
CA GLY A 173 13.88 12.24 5.98
C GLY A 173 15.25 12.32 6.64
N ILE A 174 15.45 13.39 7.42
CA ILE A 174 16.72 13.69 8.09
C ILE A 174 16.78 13.16 9.53
N PHE A 175 15.64 12.84 10.15
CA PHE A 175 15.58 12.54 11.59
C PHE A 175 15.54 11.04 11.96
N LYS A 176 15.08 10.17 11.05
CA LYS A 176 14.86 8.74 11.36
C LYS A 176 15.37 7.83 10.25
N SER A 177 15.92 6.68 10.62
CA SER A 177 16.28 5.61 9.67
C SER A 177 15.08 4.96 9.02
N THR A 178 13.89 5.08 9.62
CA THR A 178 12.59 4.57 9.12
C THR A 178 11.94 5.48 8.09
N VAL A 179 12.54 6.64 7.79
CA VAL A 179 12.02 7.63 6.85
C VAL A 179 13.09 7.91 5.79
N LYS A 180 13.58 6.88 5.09
CA LYS A 180 14.63 7.03 4.06
C LYS A 180 14.32 6.20 2.81
N PRO A 181 13.27 6.55 2.04
CA PRO A 181 12.87 5.76 0.89
C PRO A 181 13.94 5.73 -0.20
N VAL A 182 14.57 6.87 -0.51
CA VAL A 182 15.55 6.99 -1.59
C VAL A 182 16.81 6.22 -1.21
N LYS A 183 17.33 6.44 0.00
CA LYS A 183 18.49 5.68 0.47
C LYS A 183 18.24 4.18 0.49
N TRP A 184 17.05 3.75 0.91
CA TRP A 184 16.68 2.34 0.87
C TRP A 184 16.75 1.78 -0.55
N PHE A 185 16.22 2.51 -1.54
CA PHE A 185 16.26 2.07 -2.93
C PHE A 185 17.69 2.02 -3.47
N GLU A 186 18.52 3.02 -3.17
CA GLU A 186 19.94 3.04 -3.53
C GLU A 186 20.72 1.85 -2.95
N CYS A 187 20.41 1.42 -1.72
CA CYS A 187 21.04 0.26 -1.09
C CYS A 187 20.66 -1.09 -1.73
N LEU A 188 19.67 -1.12 -2.62
CA LEU A 188 19.24 -2.32 -3.35
C LEU A 188 19.85 -2.43 -4.75
N LEU A 189 20.46 -1.36 -5.27
CA LEU A 189 21.10 -1.28 -6.58
C LEU A 189 22.57 -1.70 -6.50
#